data_AF-A0A7C1I9S6-F1
#
_entry.id   AF-A0A7C1I9S6-F1
#
_cell.length_a   1.000
_cell.length_b   1.000
_cell.length_c   1.000
_cell.angle_alpha   90.00
_cell.angle_beta   90.00
_cell.angle_gamma   90.00
#
_symmetry.space_group_name_H-M   'P 1'
#
loop_
_entity.id
_entity.type
_entity.pdbx_description
1 polymer ?
#
loop_
_entity_poly.entity_id
_entity_poly.type
_entity_poly.pdbx_seq_one_letter_code
_entity_poly.pdbx_strand_id
1 'polypeptide(L)' 'MLEEYGVVACPRCQMARGVRLSQRSTTCARCGATFELRKRKILYRARDAREAGAAVAEINRRLMQR' A
#
# COMPACT_ATOMS: atom_id res chain seq x y z
N MET A 1 -19.77 8.38 -1.79
CA MET A 1 -18.96 7.18 -2.06
C MET A 1 -17.68 7.30 -1.25
N LEU A 2 -17.54 6.53 -0.17
CA LEU A 2 -16.28 6.43 0.56
C LEU A 2 -15.42 5.42 -0.21
N GLU A 3 -14.42 5.92 -0.93
CA GLU A 3 -13.44 5.06 -1.56
C GLU A 3 -12.52 4.51 -0.46
N GLU A 4 -12.56 3.21 -0.20
CA GLU A 4 -11.69 2.63 0.83
C GLU A 4 -10.26 2.53 0.32
N TYR A 5 -9.33 3.16 1.03
CA TYR A 5 -7.91 3.08 0.76
C TYR A 5 -7.25 2.05 1.68
N GLY A 6 -6.19 1.43 1.19
CA GLY A 6 -5.38 0.50 1.94
C GLY A 6 -3.91 0.77 1.73
N VAL A 7 -3.08 0.36 2.68
CA VAL A 7 -1.63 0.38 2.55
C VAL A 7 -1.14 -1.05 2.52
N VAL A 8 -0.35 -1.37 1.49
CA VAL A 8 0.24 -2.70 1.29
C VAL A 8 1.74 -2.57 1.06
N ALA A 9 2.52 -3.55 1.51
CA ALA A 9 3.94 -3.63 1.20
C ALA A 9 4.19 -4.49 -0.05
N CYS A 10 5.03 -3.97 -0.94
CA CYS A 10 5.48 -4.70 -2.11
C CYS A 10 6.28 -5.95 -1.69
N PRO A 11 5.98 -7.15 -2.22
CA PRO A 11 6.74 -8.36 -1.90
C PRO A 11 8.22 -8.29 -2.32
N ARG A 12 8.53 -7.52 -3.37
CA ARG A 12 9.90 -7.42 -3.89
C ARG A 12 10.71 -6.33 -3.22
N CYS A 13 10.28 -5.08 -3.35
CA CYS A 13 11.06 -3.95 -2.86
C CYS A 13 10.73 -3.57 -1.42
N GLN A 14 9.88 -4.35 -0.74
CA GLN A 14 9.39 -4.18 0.63
C GLN A 14 8.74 -2.83 0.97
N MET A 15 8.62 -1.93 0.00
CA MET A 15 8.07 -0.58 0.19
C MET A 15 6.54 -0.61 0.36
N ALA A 16 6.05 0.09 1.37
CA ALA A 16 4.64 0.38 1.58
C ALA A 16 4.10 1.35 0.52
N ARG A 17 2.85 1.14 0.10
CA ARG A 17 2.15 1.92 -0.92
C ARG A 17 0.67 1.98 -0.64
N GLY A 18 0.08 3.13 -0.95
CA GLY A 18 -1.36 3.35 -0.91
C GLY A 18 -1.99 2.72 -2.13
N VAL A 19 -3.06 1.95 -1.93
CA VAL A 19 -3.83 1.27 -2.96
C VAL A 19 -5.31 1.50 -2.69
N ARG A 20 -6.14 1.47 -3.73
CA ARG A 20 -7.60 1.47 -3.54
C ARG A 20 -8.03 0.03 -3.28
N LEU A 21 -8.78 -0.23 -2.20
CA LEU A 21 -9.25 -1.57 -1.86
C LEU A 21 -10.23 -2.13 -2.91
N SER A 22 -10.84 -1.24 -3.71
CA SER A 22 -11.66 -1.63 -4.85
C SER A 22 -10.86 -2.27 -6.00
N GLN A 23 -9.53 -2.12 -6.05
CA GLN A 23 -8.70 -2.73 -7.09
C GLN A 23 -8.35 -4.17 -6.73
N ARG A 24 -8.34 -5.06 -7.73
CA ARG A 24 -8.01 -6.48 -7.55
C ARG A 24 -6.50 -6.70 -7.43
N SER A 25 -5.72 -5.97 -8.20
CA SER A 25 -4.26 -6.05 -8.28
C SER A 25 -3.66 -4.65 -8.32
N THR A 26 -2.38 -4.55 -8.00
CA THR A 26 -1.62 -3.32 -8.09
C THR A 26 -0.23 -3.60 -8.66
N THR A 27 0.30 -2.62 -9.38
CA THR A 27 1.65 -2.67 -9.92
C THR A 27 2.55 -1.72 -9.14
N CYS A 28 3.68 -2.25 -8.69
CA CYS A 28 4.70 -1.50 -7.99
C CYS A 28 5.41 -0.53 -8.94
N ALA A 29 5.15 0.77 -8.83
CA ALA A 29 5.84 1.79 -9.64
C ALA A 29 7.37 1.87 -9.42
N ARG A 30 7.90 1.32 -8.32
CA ARG A 30 9.36 1.34 -8.04
C ARG A 30 10.11 0.17 -8.68
N CYS A 31 9.52 -1.02 -8.70
CA CYS A 31 10.22 -2.25 -9.12
C CYS A 31 9.50 -3.03 -10.22
N GLY A 32 8.37 -2.52 -10.73
CA GLY A 32 7.59 -3.15 -11.79
C GLY A 32 6.81 -4.41 -11.39
N ALA A 33 6.85 -4.83 -10.12
CA ALA A 33 6.17 -6.05 -9.69
C ALA A 33 4.65 -5.86 -9.59
N THR A 34 3.88 -6.66 -10.32
CA THR A 34 2.42 -6.72 -10.23
C THR A 34 2.00 -7.81 -9.26
N PHE A 35 1.08 -7.51 -8.34
CA PHE A 35 0.57 -8.48 -7.37
C PHE A 35 -0.91 -8.24 -7.03
N GLU A 36 -1.60 -9.31 -6.64
CA GLU A 36 -3.01 -9.25 -6.25
C GLU A 36 -3.18 -8.73 -4.82
N LEU A 37 -4.07 -7.76 -4.62
CA LEU A 37 -4.35 -7.16 -3.31
C LEU A 37 -5.16 -8.10 -2.41
N ARG A 38 -6.08 -8.89 -2.98
CA ARG A 38 -6.92 -9.84 -2.22
C ARG A 38 -6.12 -10.91 -1.46
N LYS A 39 -4.95 -11.28 -1.97
CA LYS A 39 -4.06 -12.30 -1.38
C LYS A 39 -3.00 -11.70 -0.46
N ARG A 40 -3.01 -10.38 -0.23
CA ARG A 40 -1.98 -9.68 0.55
C ARG A 40 -2.59 -9.10 1.82
N LYS A 41 -1.78 -9.10 2.86
CA LYS A 41 -2.13 -8.48 4.13
C LYS A 41 -2.13 -6.96 3.97
N ILE A 42 -3.29 -6.35 4.17
CA ILE A 42 -3.42 -4.90 4.27
C ILE A 42 -2.77 -4.49 5.59
N LEU A 43 -1.73 -3.68 5.52
CA LEU A 43 -0.99 -3.20 6.69
C LEU A 43 -1.75 -2.11 7.43
N TYR A 44 -2.50 -1.30 6.69
CA TYR A 44 -3.30 -0.21 7.22
C TYR A 44 -4.50 0.05 6.30
N ARG A 45 -5.68 0.32 6.84
CA ARG A 45 -6.84 0.76 6.08
C ARG A 45 -7.03 2.25 6.33
N ALA A 46 -7.08 3.02 5.25
CA ALA A 46 -7.25 4.46 5.29
C ALA A 46 -8.63 4.85 4.75
N ARG A 47 -9.24 5.86 5.37
CA ARG A 47 -10.55 6.39 4.99
C ARG A 47 -10.52 7.24 3.74
N ASP A 48 -9.37 7.84 3.45
CA ASP A 48 -9.14 8.73 2.33
C ASP A 48 -7.69 8.70 1.85
N ALA A 49 -7.46 9.24 0.64
CA ALA A 49 -6.15 9.23 -0.01
C ALA A 49 -5.08 9.94 0.83
N ARG A 50 -5.46 10.96 1.61
CA ARG A 50 -4.56 11.73 2.46
C ARG A 50 -4.05 10.89 3.62
N GLU A 51 -4.96 10.22 4.33
CA GLU A 51 -4.61 9.29 5.40
C GLU A 51 -3.76 8.12 4.88
N ALA A 52 -4.08 7.59 3.69
CA ALA A 52 -3.28 6.55 3.04
C ALA A 52 -1.84 7.01 2.76
N GLY A 53 -1.67 8.24 2.25
CA GLY A 53 -0.34 8.82 1.98
C GLY A 53 0.48 9.01 3.25
N ALA A 54 -0.13 9.49 4.33
CA ALA A 54 0.53 9.66 5.63
C ALA A 54 0.98 8.31 6.21
N ALA A 55 0.09 7.30 6.20
CA ALA A 55 0.41 5.96 6.66
C ALA A 55 1.52 5.30 5.83
N VAL A 56 1.54 5.50 4.50
CA VAL A 56 2.62 5.02 3.63
C VAL A 56 3.97 5.62 4.01
N ALA A 57 4.01 6.94 4.23
CA ALA A 57 5.24 7.63 4.62
C ALA A 57 5.75 7.11 5.97
N GLU A 58 4.86 6.95 6.96
CA GLU A 58 5.22 6.41 8.27
C GLU A 58 5.74 4.97 8.17
N ILE A 59 5.03 4.09 7.47
CA ILE A 59 5.43 2.68 7.35
C ILE A 59 6.76 2.57 6.59
N ASN A 60 6.96 3.34 5.52
CA ASN A 60 8.24 3.35 4.80
C ASN A 60 9.39 3.83 5.68
N ARG A 61 9.20 4.86 6.51
CA ARG A 61 10.21 5.28 7.49
C ARG A 61 10.54 4.19 8.49
N ARG A 62 9.56 3.41 8.96
CA ARG A 62 9.80 2.28 9.86
C ARG A 62 10.55 1.15 9.17
N LEU A 63 10.27 0.90 7.89
CA LEU A 63 10.92 -0.16 7.11
C LEU A 63 12.37 0.18 6.71
N MET A 64 12.71 1.46 6.57
CA MET A 64 14.08 1.92 6.24
C MET A 64 15.03 2.00 7.44
N GLN A 65 14.52 1.95 8.67
CA GLN A 65 15.33 2.05 9.89
C GLN A 65 15.87 0.69 10.39
N ARG A 66 15.96 -0.31 9.51
CA ARG A 66 16.33 -1.67 9.87
C ARG A 66 17.37 -2.25 8.93
#